data_AF-A0A327J531-F1
#
_entry.id   AF-A0A327J531-F1
#
_cell.length_a   1.000
_cell.length_b   1.000
_cell.length_c   1.000
_cell.angle_alpha   90.00
_cell.angle_beta   90.00
_cell.angle_gamma   90.00
#
_symmetry.space_group_name_H-M   'P 1'
#
loop_
_entity.id
_entity.type
_entity.pdbx_description
1 polymer ?
#
loop_
_entity_poly.entity_id
_entity_poly.type
_entity_poly.pdbx_seq_one_letter_code
_entity_poly.pdbx_strand_id
1 'polypeptide(L)'
;MNREDLIFEQYRLYSEQKEKFIDRSFMTNKFYMVIVLAMFLLTFLSKGMAFGKFTAPTIFALAGIISCALWWLNMDSYNCLIKIKFSKVLEEIEKQLPMQPYNMEYKAIRDFRKNKKMFLFSDMQKAFAIVAFLIFFILLLMEVIPLFLDF
;
A
#
# COMPACT_ATOMS: atom_id res chain seq x y z
N MET A 1 26.72 -27.02 16.53
CA MET A 1 25.95 -26.56 15.36
C MET A 1 26.95 -26.24 14.27
N ASN A 2 26.85 -26.89 13.11
CA ASN A 2 27.81 -26.68 12.03
C ASN A 2 27.57 -25.30 11.40
N ARG A 3 28.58 -24.70 10.75
CA ARG A 3 28.46 -23.35 10.17
C ARG A 3 27.36 -23.28 9.10
N GLU A 4 27.19 -24.36 8.34
CA GLU A 4 26.16 -24.50 7.31
C GLU A 4 24.76 -24.52 7.92
N ASP A 5 24.57 -25.21 9.05
CA ASP A 5 23.30 -25.23 9.80
C ASP A 5 22.90 -23.83 10.29
N LEU A 6 23.88 -23.05 10.76
CA LEU A 6 23.68 -21.66 11.19
C LEU A 6 23.21 -20.76 10.05
N ILE A 7 23.80 -20.89 8.86
CA ILE A 7 23.43 -20.10 7.68
C ILE A 7 22.04 -20.51 7.19
N PHE A 8 21.73 -21.80 7.18
CA PHE A 8 20.42 -22.29 6.79
C PHE A 8 19.31 -21.80 7.74
N GLU A 9 19.54 -21.85 9.06
CA GLU A 9 18.60 -21.31 10.05
C GLU A 9 18.41 -19.80 9.91
N GLN A 10 19.48 -19.03 9.69
CA GLN A 10 19.38 -17.59 9.42
C GLN A 10 18.55 -17.31 8.17
N TYR A 11 18.80 -18.05 7.08
CA TYR A 11 18.05 -17.94 5.84
C TYR A 11 16.56 -18.26 6.05
N ARG A 12 16.25 -19.37 6.74
CA ARG A 12 14.89 -19.78 7.05
C ARG A 12 14.16 -18.72 7.88
N LEU A 13 14.74 -18.29 9.00
CA LEU A 13 14.17 -17.26 9.88
C LEU A 13 13.91 -15.96 9.11
N TYR A 14 14.85 -15.54 8.26
CA TYR A 14 14.70 -14.31 7.49
C TYR A 14 13.62 -14.42 6.41
N SER A 15 13.49 -15.59 5.78
CA SER A 15 12.43 -15.90 4.83
C SER A 15 11.05 -15.88 5.50
N GLU A 16 10.90 -16.52 6.66
CA GLU A 16 9.66 -16.49 7.45
C GLU A 16 9.30 -15.06 7.91
N GLN A 17 10.31 -14.25 8.28
CA GLN A 17 10.10 -12.85 8.62
C GLN A 17 9.62 -12.02 7.43
N LYS A 18 10.15 -12.27 6.24
CA LYS A 18 9.71 -11.62 5.00
C LYS A 18 8.24 -11.91 4.72
N GLU A 19 7.82 -13.17 4.83
CA GLU A 19 6.43 -13.59 4.61
C GLU A 19 5.48 -12.91 5.61
N LYS A 20 5.80 -12.97 6.91
CA LYS A 20 5.03 -12.27 7.95
C LYS A 20 4.95 -10.76 7.72
N PHE A 21 6.01 -10.15 7.18
CA PHE A 21 6.01 -8.72 6.87
C PHE A 21 5.10 -8.39 5.67
N ILE A 22 5.07 -9.26 4.67
CA ILE A 22 4.15 -9.17 3.53
C ILE A 22 2.70 -9.30 4.02
N ASP A 23 2.39 -10.28 4.88
CA ASP A 23 1.07 -10.45 5.47
C ASP A 23 0.61 -9.22 6.26
N ARG A 24 1.52 -8.62 7.03
CA ARG A 24 1.26 -7.36 7.73
C ARG A 24 0.92 -6.23 6.76
N SER A 25 1.63 -6.12 5.64
CA SER A 25 1.32 -5.14 4.59
C SER A 25 -0.09 -5.34 4.00
N PHE A 26 -0.49 -6.60 3.76
CA PHE A 26 -1.86 -6.93 3.33
C PHE A 26 -2.92 -6.53 4.36
N MET A 27 -2.67 -6.80 5.64
CA MET A 27 -3.58 -6.41 6.72
C MET A 27 -3.72 -4.88 6.84
N THR A 28 -2.61 -4.14 6.74
CA THR A 28 -2.63 -2.67 6.73
C THR A 28 -3.43 -2.13 5.55
N ASN A 29 -3.31 -2.73 4.35
CA ASN A 29 -4.12 -2.32 3.20
C ASN A 29 -5.61 -2.56 3.39
N LYS A 30 -5.98 -3.70 3.98
CA LYS A 30 -7.39 -3.97 4.32
C LYS A 30 -7.94 -2.95 5.29
N PHE A 31 -7.15 -2.56 6.30
CA PHE A 31 -7.52 -1.52 7.26
C PHE A 31 -7.79 -0.17 6.57
N TYR A 32 -6.90 0.27 5.70
CA TYR A 32 -7.10 1.52 4.95
C TYR A 32 -8.32 1.47 4.01
N MET A 33 -8.57 0.34 3.34
CA MET A 33 -9.79 0.19 2.53
C MET A 33 -11.07 0.37 3.36
N VAL A 34 -11.11 -0.22 4.56
CA VAL A 34 -12.28 -0.08 5.46
C VAL A 34 -12.44 1.38 5.92
N ILE A 35 -11.35 2.06 6.28
CA ILE A 35 -11.40 3.48 6.68
C ILE A 35 -11.90 4.36 5.53
N VAL A 36 -11.37 4.17 4.32
CA VAL A 36 -11.78 4.93 3.13
C VAL A 36 -13.27 4.74 2.86
N LEU A 37 -13.78 3.51 2.93
CA LEU A 37 -15.20 3.22 2.74
C LEU A 37 -16.07 3.83 3.85
N ALA A 38 -15.62 3.77 5.11
CA ALA A 38 -16.33 4.38 6.23
C ALA A 38 -16.39 5.91 6.10
N MET A 39 -15.29 6.55 5.71
CA MET A 39 -15.24 8.00 5.45
C MET A 39 -16.15 8.39 4.29
N PHE A 40 -16.21 7.59 3.23
CA PHE A 40 -17.12 7.82 2.12
C PHE A 40 -18.59 7.77 2.56
N LEU A 41 -18.95 6.78 3.37
CA LEU A 41 -20.29 6.62 3.92
C LEU A 41 -20.68 7.78 4.85
N LEU A 42 -19.77 8.21 5.72
CA LEU A 42 -19.97 9.37 6.60
C LEU A 42 -20.13 10.68 5.81
N THR A 43 -19.38 10.85 4.72
CA THR A 43 -19.51 12.02 3.84
C THR A 43 -20.92 12.10 3.22
N PHE A 44 -21.51 10.96 2.88
CA PHE A 44 -22.87 10.90 2.32
C PHE A 44 -23.96 11.09 3.40
N LEU A 45 -23.82 10.45 4.57
CA LEU A 45 -24.79 10.56 5.66
C LEU A 45 -24.84 11.95 6.30
N SER A 46 -23.72 12.68 6.28
CA SER A 46 -23.63 14.03 6.81
C SER A 46 -24.14 15.11 5.86
N LYS A 47 -24.61 14.74 4.65
CA LYS A 47 -25.27 15.67 3.74
C LYS A 47 -26.52 16.27 4.40
N GLY A 48 -26.59 17.59 4.45
CA GLY A 48 -27.66 18.34 5.12
C GLY A 48 -27.34 18.78 6.55
N MET A 49 -26.22 18.34 7.13
CA MET A 49 -25.74 18.83 8.42
C MET A 49 -24.71 19.94 8.19
N ALA A 50 -25.12 21.19 8.39
CA ALA A 50 -24.25 22.36 8.26
C ALA A 50 -23.76 22.81 9.65
N PHE A 51 -22.43 22.98 9.81
CA PHE A 51 -21.84 23.61 10.98
C PHE A 51 -21.30 25.00 10.58
N GLY A 52 -22.21 25.98 10.53
CA GLY A 52 -21.84 27.37 10.18
C GLY A 52 -21.41 27.50 8.71
N LYS A 53 -20.21 28.05 8.46
CA LYS A 53 -19.69 28.29 7.09
C LYS A 53 -19.14 27.05 6.39
N PHE A 54 -18.94 25.93 7.11
CA PHE A 54 -18.46 24.69 6.54
C PHE A 54 -19.52 23.59 6.71
N THR A 55 -19.89 22.93 5.61
CA THR A 55 -20.77 21.76 5.64
C THR A 55 -20.00 20.59 6.26
N ALA A 56 -20.62 19.79 7.15
CA ALA A 56 -19.99 18.61 7.75
C ALA A 56 -19.32 17.65 6.72
N PRO A 57 -19.88 17.43 5.52
CA PRO A 57 -19.25 16.66 4.44
C PRO A 57 -17.86 17.15 4.01
N THR A 58 -17.58 18.46 4.09
CA THR A 58 -16.28 19.02 3.67
C THR A 58 -15.15 18.57 4.59
N ILE A 59 -15.41 18.49 5.90
CA ILE A 59 -14.47 18.01 6.92
C ILE A 59 -14.17 16.53 6.71
N PHE A 60 -15.21 15.71 6.45
CA PHE A 60 -15.05 14.28 6.19
C PHE A 60 -14.33 13.99 4.88
N ALA A 61 -14.60 14.77 3.82
CA ALA A 61 -13.87 14.67 2.56
C ALA A 61 -12.38 14.99 2.75
N LEU A 62 -12.05 16.04 3.50
CA LEU A 62 -10.67 16.39 3.81
C LEU A 62 -9.95 15.29 4.61
N ALA A 63 -10.63 14.73 5.62
CA ALA A 63 -10.12 13.58 6.38
C ALA A 63 -9.92 12.33 5.50
N GLY A 64 -10.81 12.10 4.52
CA GLY A 64 -10.69 11.04 3.52
C GLY A 64 -9.46 11.20 2.63
N ILE A 65 -9.19 12.43 2.17
CA ILE A 65 -7.99 12.78 1.39
C ILE A 65 -6.71 12.50 2.19
N ILE A 66 -6.65 12.94 3.45
CA ILE A 66 -5.51 12.69 4.35
C ILE A 66 -5.31 11.18 4.55
N SER A 67 -6.40 10.44 4.74
CA SER A 67 -6.35 8.98 4.89
C SER A 67 -5.82 8.29 3.64
N CYS A 68 -6.18 8.75 2.43
CA CYS A 68 -5.64 8.23 1.18
C CYS A 68 -4.14 8.54 1.02
N ALA A 69 -3.69 9.73 1.42
CA ALA A 69 -2.27 10.08 1.39
C ALA A 69 -1.46 9.21 2.37
N LEU A 70 -1.97 8.99 3.59
CA LEU A 70 -1.37 8.09 4.57
C LEU A 70 -1.33 6.64 4.05
N TRP A 71 -2.39 6.18 3.39
CA TRP A 71 -2.43 4.86 2.77
C TRP A 71 -1.34 4.70 1.72
N TRP A 72 -1.17 5.69 0.83
CA TRP A 72 -0.13 5.69 -0.19
C TRP A 72 1.27 5.64 0.42
N LEU A 73 1.56 6.48 1.42
CA LEU A 73 2.85 6.53 2.10
C LEU A 73 3.19 5.21 2.80
N ASN A 74 2.21 4.61 3.49
CA ASN A 74 2.39 3.30 4.10
C ASN A 74 2.71 2.25 3.04
N MET A 75 1.92 2.20 1.98
CA MET A 75 2.12 1.25 0.89
C MET A 75 3.53 1.38 0.28
N ASP A 76 3.98 2.60 0.02
CA ASP A 76 5.33 2.84 -0.51
C ASP A 76 6.44 2.40 0.45
N SER A 77 6.29 2.69 1.75
CA SER A 77 7.23 2.25 2.78
C SER A 77 7.34 0.73 2.87
N TYR A 78 6.21 0.02 2.88
CA TYR A 78 6.20 -1.45 2.88
C TYR A 78 6.89 -2.02 1.63
N ASN A 79 6.60 -1.47 0.45
CA ASN A 79 7.24 -1.90 -0.80
C ASN A 79 8.74 -1.67 -0.79
N CYS A 80 9.18 -0.51 -0.30
CA CYS A 80 10.59 -0.16 -0.18
C CYS A 80 11.30 -1.15 0.74
N LEU A 81 10.72 -1.44 1.91
CA LEU A 81 11.28 -2.40 2.87
C LEU A 81 11.30 -3.83 2.32
N ILE A 82 10.24 -4.30 1.68
CA ILE A 82 10.19 -5.63 1.05
C ILE A 82 11.27 -5.78 -0.02
N LYS A 83 11.42 -4.75 -0.87
CA LYS A 83 12.35 -4.79 -2.00
C LYS A 83 13.81 -4.64 -1.56
N ILE A 84 14.10 -3.67 -0.70
CA ILE A 84 15.48 -3.34 -0.32
C ILE A 84 15.95 -4.22 0.82
N LYS A 85 15.22 -4.26 1.94
CA LYS A 85 15.67 -4.95 3.15
C LYS A 85 15.60 -6.45 2.95
N PHE A 86 14.47 -6.97 2.48
CA PHE A 86 14.29 -8.42 2.41
C PHE A 86 14.89 -9.05 1.15
N SER A 87 14.63 -8.52 -0.04
CA SER A 87 15.14 -9.15 -1.26
C SER A 87 16.67 -9.13 -1.35
N LYS A 88 17.31 -7.99 -1.03
CA LYS A 88 18.77 -7.84 -1.17
C LYS A 88 19.54 -8.63 -0.11
N VAL A 89 19.09 -8.60 1.14
CA VAL A 89 19.75 -9.31 2.24
C VAL A 89 19.57 -10.82 2.09
N LEU A 90 18.38 -11.27 1.69
CA LEU A 90 18.12 -12.69 1.47
C LEU A 90 18.98 -13.24 0.32
N GLU A 91 19.13 -12.49 -0.78
CA GLU A 91 20.03 -12.86 -1.89
C GLU A 91 21.50 -12.98 -1.43
N GLU A 92 21.97 -12.10 -0.54
CA GLU A 92 23.34 -12.14 -0.04
C GLU A 92 23.61 -13.33 0.90
N ILE A 93 22.62 -13.71 1.72
CA ILE A 93 22.67 -14.92 2.55
C ILE A 93 22.62 -16.16 1.64
N GLU A 94 21.77 -16.12 0.61
CA GLU A 94 21.56 -17.21 -0.33
C GLU A 94 22.81 -17.53 -1.17
N LYS A 95 23.68 -16.55 -1.44
CA LYS A 95 24.99 -16.78 -2.09
C LYS A 95 25.91 -17.73 -1.33
N GLN A 96 25.71 -17.89 -0.02
CA GLN A 96 26.49 -18.79 0.83
C GLN A 96 25.89 -20.21 0.87
N LEU A 97 24.69 -20.41 0.31
CA LEU A 97 24.02 -21.70 0.24
C LEU A 97 24.36 -22.42 -1.08
N PRO A 98 24.30 -23.77 -1.11
CA PRO A 98 24.62 -24.56 -2.29
C PRO A 98 23.65 -24.33 -3.47
N MET A 99 22.46 -23.80 -3.20
CA MET A 99 21.44 -23.51 -4.21
C MET A 99 20.78 -22.17 -3.90
N GLN A 100 20.44 -21.42 -4.97
CA GLN A 100 19.84 -20.09 -4.88
C GLN A 100 18.43 -20.04 -5.47
N PRO A 101 17.43 -20.70 -4.84
CA PRO A 101 16.05 -20.72 -5.32
C PRO A 101 15.44 -19.32 -5.59
N TYR A 102 15.62 -18.33 -4.71
CA TYR A 102 15.07 -16.98 -4.91
C TYR A 102 15.74 -16.24 -6.07
N ASN A 103 17.06 -16.36 -6.21
CA ASN A 103 17.75 -15.78 -7.37
C ASN A 103 17.30 -16.43 -8.69
N MET A 104 17.07 -17.76 -8.68
CA MET A 104 16.53 -18.47 -9.83
C MET A 104 15.10 -18.01 -10.17
N GLU A 105 14.21 -17.90 -9.18
CA GLU A 105 12.88 -17.31 -9.37
C GLU A 105 12.97 -15.90 -9.92
N TYR A 106 13.83 -15.05 -9.34
CA TYR A 106 13.94 -13.66 -9.76
C TYR A 106 14.39 -13.54 -11.23
N LYS A 107 15.38 -14.34 -11.65
CA LYS A 107 15.82 -14.42 -13.05
C LYS A 107 14.70 -14.94 -13.95
N ALA A 108 14.04 -16.03 -13.58
CA ALA A 108 12.92 -16.59 -14.34
C ALA A 108 11.78 -15.58 -14.50
N ILE A 109 11.39 -14.89 -13.43
CA ILE A 109 10.35 -13.86 -13.46
C ILE A 109 10.81 -12.65 -14.30
N ARG A 110 12.08 -12.25 -14.24
CA ARG A 110 12.63 -11.15 -15.05
C ARG A 110 12.61 -11.50 -16.54
N ASP A 111 12.98 -12.72 -16.88
CA ASP A 111 13.01 -13.20 -18.26
C ASP A 111 11.59 -13.39 -18.81
N PHE A 112 10.64 -13.87 -18.00
CA PHE A 112 9.21 -13.85 -18.31
C PHE A 112 8.66 -12.42 -18.50
N ARG A 113 9.09 -11.46 -17.67
CA ARG A 113 8.64 -10.05 -17.74
C ARG A 113 9.20 -9.27 -18.92
N LYS A 114 10.30 -9.70 -19.54
CA LYS A 114 10.90 -9.00 -20.69
C LYS A 114 9.92 -8.88 -21.88
N ASN A 115 8.93 -9.77 -21.96
CA ASN A 115 7.91 -9.79 -23.03
C ASN A 115 6.54 -9.21 -22.63
N LYS A 116 6.28 -8.88 -21.35
CA LYS A 116 5.00 -8.29 -20.91
C LYS A 116 5.21 -7.27 -19.80
N LYS A 117 4.76 -6.03 -20.03
CA LYS A 117 4.54 -5.03 -18.95
C LYS A 117 3.41 -5.53 -18.05
N MET A 118 3.72 -6.40 -17.11
CA MET A 118 2.77 -6.90 -16.13
C MET A 118 2.75 -5.94 -14.93
N PHE A 119 1.57 -5.40 -14.62
CA PHE A 119 1.35 -4.59 -13.41
C PHE A 119 1.67 -5.43 -12.18
N LEU A 120 2.48 -4.91 -11.26
CA LEU A 120 2.64 -5.58 -9.96
C LEU A 120 1.35 -5.43 -9.16
N PHE A 121 1.08 -6.42 -8.32
CA PHE A 121 -0.01 -6.35 -7.35
C PHE A 121 0.08 -5.10 -6.46
N SER A 122 1.30 -4.65 -6.15
CA SER A 122 1.58 -3.40 -5.46
C SER A 122 1.12 -2.16 -6.24
N ASP A 123 1.26 -2.17 -7.58
CA ASP A 123 0.80 -1.10 -8.45
C ASP A 123 -0.73 -1.03 -8.47
N MET A 124 -1.41 -2.20 -8.39
CA MET A 124 -2.87 -2.24 -8.28
C MET A 124 -3.36 -1.60 -6.97
N GLN A 125 -2.71 -1.88 -5.84
CA GLN A 125 -3.08 -1.30 -4.55
C GLN A 125 -2.84 0.21 -4.51
N LYS A 126 -1.74 0.68 -5.11
CA LYS A 126 -1.49 2.11 -5.34
C LYS A 126 -2.58 2.74 -6.22
N ALA A 127 -2.98 2.06 -7.30
CA ALA A 127 -4.06 2.54 -8.16
C ALA A 127 -5.38 2.72 -7.39
N PHE A 128 -5.74 1.79 -6.50
CA PHE A 128 -6.92 1.94 -5.64
C PHE A 128 -6.85 3.18 -4.74
N ALA A 129 -5.69 3.45 -4.13
CA ALA A 129 -5.51 4.63 -3.29
C ALA A 129 -5.64 5.94 -4.10
N ILE A 130 -5.11 5.98 -5.35
CA ILE A 130 -5.29 7.14 -6.24
C ILE A 130 -6.75 7.32 -6.63
N VAL A 131 -7.44 6.24 -7.01
CA VAL A 131 -8.86 6.31 -7.40
C VAL A 131 -9.70 6.81 -6.22
N ALA A 132 -9.46 6.30 -5.01
CA ALA A 132 -10.13 6.77 -3.80
C ALA A 132 -9.85 8.26 -3.52
N PHE A 133 -8.59 8.69 -3.67
CA PHE A 133 -8.21 10.09 -3.54
C PHE A 133 -8.96 10.98 -4.54
N LEU A 134 -9.02 10.59 -5.81
CA LEU A 134 -9.74 11.33 -6.85
C LEU A 134 -11.23 11.44 -6.55
N ILE A 135 -11.85 10.38 -6.04
CA ILE A 135 -13.27 10.40 -5.63
C ILE A 135 -13.48 11.44 -4.52
N PHE A 136 -12.66 11.42 -3.45
CA PHE A 136 -12.79 12.42 -2.39
C PHE A 136 -12.48 13.84 -2.87
N PHE A 137 -11.54 14.01 -3.79
CA PHE A 137 -11.21 15.30 -4.38
C PHE A 137 -12.38 15.87 -5.19
N ILE A 138 -13.05 15.05 -6.00
CA ILE A 138 -14.25 15.44 -6.75
C ILE A 138 -15.40 15.79 -5.79
N LEU A 139 -15.61 15.00 -4.73
CA LEU A 139 -16.62 15.29 -3.71
C LEU A 139 -16.36 16.64 -3.01
N LEU A 140 -15.09 16.93 -2.70
CA LEU A 140 -14.71 18.21 -2.11
C LEU A 140 -15.00 19.36 -3.08
N LEU A 141 -14.62 19.25 -4.36
CA LEU A 141 -14.91 20.26 -5.36
C LEU A 141 -16.42 20.52 -5.51
N MET A 142 -17.24 19.47 -5.50
CA MET A 142 -18.70 19.59 -5.59
C MET A 142 -19.32 20.39 -4.43
N GLU A 143 -18.75 20.30 -3.23
CA GLU A 143 -19.21 21.08 -2.06
C GLU A 143 -18.64 22.51 -2.06
N VAL A 144 -17.42 22.70 -2.58
CA VAL A 144 -16.72 23.99 -2.57
C VAL A 144 -17.18 24.93 -3.69
N ILE A 145 -17.43 24.42 -4.90
CA ILE A 145 -17.89 25.21 -6.05
C ILE A 145 -19.16 26.03 -5.76
N PRO A 146 -20.26 25.47 -5.20
CA PRO A 146 -21.45 26.27 -4.88
C PRO A 146 -21.18 27.33 -3.81
N LEU A 147 -20.31 27.03 -2.83
CA LEU A 147 -19.91 28.01 -1.79
C LEU A 147 -19.19 29.25 -2.36
N PHE A 148 -18.53 29.12 -3.52
CA PHE A 148 -17.89 30.23 -4.23
C PHE A 148 -18.79 30.92 -5.26
N LEU A 149 -19.83 30.24 -5.77
CA LEU A 149 -20.79 30.80 -6.73
C LEU A 149 -21.94 31.57 -6.05
N ASP A 150 -22.21 31.30 -4.78
CA ASP A 150 -23.19 32.03 -3.96
C ASP A 150 -22.62 33.34 -3.35
N PHE A 151 -21.42 33.77 -3.78
CA PHE A 151 -20.78 35.05 -3.44
C PHE A 151 -20.74 35.98 -4.65
#